data_AF-A0A1A9ACS6-F1
#
_entry.id   AF-A0A1A9ACS6-F1
#
_cell.length_a   1.000
_cell.length_b   1.000
_cell.length_c   1.000
_cell.angle_alpha   90.00
_cell.angle_beta   90.00
_cell.angle_gamma   90.00
#
_symmetry.space_group_name_H-M   'P 1'
#
loop_
_entity.id
_entity.type
_entity.pdbx_description
1 polymer ?
#
loop_
_entity_poly.entity_id
_entity_poly.type
_entity_poly.pdbx_seq_one_letter_code
_entity_poly.pdbx_strand_id
1 'polypeptide(L)'
;MTTDSMNEHYETVKSYLYHYNTLNDTKDPTSISDDFFNTHFSNGIENRPNFIDNCKILNYYIKRSISLESIDTSVCFEIINFWLNEQVRSGSDKMKSSLFDMYKKFMEKYNNLKLYVTKIYYIHDNVFNKKKKLYELYKDYDKLLTKLDTFNLSHCANLSSIVDDYNNIVGQYSHKDNHNFFEALRDFRNHFESQQYEYINSCGNKILKFEPFSEQHVSRAVITDHSGQSTGDADQFHTQSSEKIASTFALTLVGTTVGVFLTLMLFYKITLYGYSLRNQKNKQITMPNDLDEEIYELPVHRSDELDWDSQHRTYNLTYQSSKN
;
A
#
# COMPACT_ATOMS: atom_id res chain seq x y z
N MET A 1 -11.79 2.53 20.90
CA MET A 1 -11.39 3.90 20.53
C MET A 1 -12.09 4.22 19.23
N THR A 2 -13.05 5.13 19.28
CA THR A 2 -13.73 5.70 18.11
C THR A 2 -12.79 6.70 17.48
N THR A 3 -12.34 6.46 16.23
CA THR A 3 -11.56 7.43 15.47
C THR A 3 -12.49 8.55 15.03
N ASP A 4 -12.21 9.76 15.51
CA ASP A 4 -12.83 10.98 15.00
C ASP A 4 -12.39 11.20 13.54
N SER A 5 -13.27 11.73 12.70
CA SER A 5 -13.03 11.93 11.26
C SER A 5 -11.79 12.79 10.96
N MET A 6 -11.34 13.59 11.94
CA MET A 6 -10.13 14.41 11.85
C MET A 6 -8.82 13.60 11.85
N ASN A 7 -8.83 12.34 12.32
CA ASN A 7 -7.60 11.54 12.48
C ASN A 7 -7.51 10.33 11.53
N GLU A 8 -8.49 10.13 10.65
CA GLU A 8 -8.43 9.04 9.67
C GLU A 8 -7.35 9.31 8.62
N HIS A 9 -6.50 8.30 8.37
CA HIS A 9 -5.47 8.36 7.36
C HIS A 9 -5.97 7.82 6.01
N TYR A 10 -5.56 8.48 4.93
CA TYR A 10 -5.88 8.12 3.54
C TYR A 10 -4.58 7.83 2.80
N GLU A 11 -4.47 6.64 2.24
CA GLU A 11 -3.26 6.17 1.58
C GLU A 11 -3.11 6.77 0.18
N THR A 12 -1.85 6.93 -0.23
CA THR A 12 -1.50 7.28 -1.63
C THR A 12 -1.88 6.15 -2.58
N VAL A 13 -2.08 6.47 -3.86
CA VAL A 13 -2.53 5.47 -4.86
C VAL A 13 -1.56 4.29 -4.97
N LYS A 14 -0.25 4.56 -4.96
CA LYS A 14 0.79 3.53 -5.04
C LYS A 14 0.80 2.63 -3.80
N SER A 15 0.73 3.25 -2.61
CA SER A 15 0.71 2.54 -1.32
C SER A 15 -0.50 1.61 -1.24
N TYR A 16 -1.69 2.17 -1.47
CA TYR A 16 -2.94 1.41 -1.45
C TYR A 16 -2.91 0.23 -2.42
N LEU A 17 -2.58 0.45 -3.70
CA LEU A 17 -2.62 -0.61 -4.71
C LEU A 17 -1.59 -1.72 -4.43
N TYR A 18 -0.39 -1.38 -3.96
CA TYR A 18 0.60 -2.39 -3.55
C TYR A 18 0.05 -3.34 -2.48
N HIS A 19 -0.53 -2.77 -1.43
CA HIS A 19 -1.07 -3.51 -0.30
C HIS A 19 -2.36 -4.26 -0.66
N TYR A 20 -3.27 -3.62 -1.40
CA TYR A 20 -4.51 -4.22 -1.89
C TYR A 20 -4.25 -5.42 -2.80
N ASN A 21 -3.32 -5.30 -3.75
CA ASN A 21 -2.97 -6.41 -4.63
C ASN A 21 -2.29 -7.54 -3.86
N THR A 22 -1.45 -7.22 -2.87
CA THR A 22 -0.85 -8.23 -1.97
C THR A 22 -1.90 -8.97 -1.14
N LEU A 23 -2.93 -8.25 -0.66
CA LEU A 23 -4.04 -8.84 0.11
C LEU A 23 -4.85 -9.84 -0.75
N ASN A 24 -5.08 -9.50 -2.01
CA ASN A 24 -5.87 -10.31 -2.94
C ASN A 24 -5.08 -11.41 -3.68
N ASP A 25 -3.74 -11.37 -3.70
CA ASP A 25 -2.87 -12.41 -4.27
C ASP A 25 -2.69 -13.62 -3.31
N THR A 26 -3.63 -13.82 -2.39
CA THR A 26 -3.56 -14.86 -1.34
C THR A 26 -3.74 -16.26 -1.94
N LYS A 27 -2.65 -16.83 -2.46
CA LYS A 27 -2.60 -18.21 -3.01
C LYS A 27 -2.62 -19.31 -1.96
N ASP A 28 -2.55 -18.98 -0.66
CA ASP A 28 -2.65 -20.00 0.38
C ASP A 28 -3.19 -19.48 1.73
N PRO A 29 -4.52 -19.41 1.92
CA PRO A 29 -5.14 -19.09 3.20
C PRO A 29 -4.99 -20.20 4.27
N THR A 30 -4.33 -21.33 4.01
CA THR A 30 -4.44 -22.54 4.86
C THR A 30 -3.63 -22.55 6.17
N SER A 31 -3.09 -21.41 6.61
CA SER A 31 -2.27 -21.35 7.84
C SER A 31 -3.01 -21.66 9.16
N ILE A 32 -4.35 -21.72 9.16
CA ILE A 32 -5.17 -21.98 10.35
C ILE A 32 -6.06 -23.20 10.10
N SER A 33 -5.90 -24.22 10.95
CA SER A 33 -6.76 -25.41 10.95
C SER A 33 -8.22 -25.07 11.26
N ASP A 34 -9.14 -25.72 10.57
CA ASP A 34 -10.58 -25.60 10.83
C ASP A 34 -10.95 -26.05 12.26
N ASP A 35 -10.15 -26.91 12.89
CA ASP A 35 -10.33 -27.34 14.28
C ASP A 35 -10.27 -26.17 15.26
N PHE A 36 -9.44 -25.16 14.99
CA PHE A 36 -9.39 -23.95 15.79
C PHE A 36 -10.75 -23.25 15.79
N PHE A 37 -11.38 -23.12 14.62
CA PHE A 37 -12.69 -22.48 14.49
C PHE A 37 -13.79 -23.33 15.11
N ASN A 38 -13.74 -24.66 14.96
CA ASN A 38 -14.70 -25.58 15.58
C ASN A 38 -14.63 -25.53 17.11
N THR A 39 -13.44 -25.31 17.68
CA THR A 39 -13.23 -25.25 19.13
C THR A 39 -13.64 -23.90 19.74
N HIS A 40 -13.45 -22.80 19.01
CA HIS A 40 -13.55 -21.45 19.58
C HIS A 40 -14.76 -20.63 19.11
N PHE A 41 -15.43 -21.05 18.03
CA PHE A 41 -16.51 -20.33 17.40
C PHE A 41 -17.72 -21.24 17.15
N SER A 42 -18.92 -20.72 17.38
CA SER A 42 -20.16 -21.49 17.21
C SER A 42 -20.41 -21.82 15.73
N ASN A 43 -21.06 -22.96 15.48
CA ASN A 43 -21.53 -23.32 14.14
C ASN A 43 -22.72 -22.45 13.67
N GLY A 44 -23.37 -21.71 14.58
CA GLY A 44 -24.51 -20.84 14.26
C GLY A 44 -24.13 -19.44 13.74
N ILE A 45 -22.86 -19.20 13.40
CA ILE A 45 -22.44 -17.92 12.80
C ILE A 45 -23.04 -17.81 11.39
N GLU A 46 -23.73 -16.71 11.14
CA GLU A 46 -24.24 -16.40 9.80
C GLU A 46 -23.09 -16.32 8.80
N ASN A 47 -23.22 -17.04 7.68
CA ASN A 47 -22.18 -17.18 6.66
C ASN A 47 -20.80 -17.57 7.24
N ARG A 48 -20.79 -18.56 8.14
CA ARG A 48 -19.58 -19.09 8.78
C ARG A 48 -18.40 -19.38 7.83
N PRO A 49 -18.60 -19.95 6.62
CA PRO A 49 -17.49 -20.16 5.69
C PRO A 49 -16.77 -18.85 5.34
N ASN A 50 -17.51 -17.80 4.97
CA ASN A 50 -16.95 -16.49 4.67
C ASN A 50 -16.26 -15.86 5.89
N PHE A 51 -16.81 -16.04 7.09
CA PHE A 51 -16.13 -15.61 8.32
C PHE A 51 -14.76 -16.29 8.48
N ILE A 52 -14.69 -17.61 8.30
CA ILE A 52 -13.45 -18.40 8.42
C ILE A 52 -12.43 -17.98 7.35
N ASP A 53 -12.86 -17.85 6.10
CA ASP A 53 -11.99 -17.44 5.00
C ASP A 53 -11.40 -16.05 5.25
N ASN A 54 -12.23 -15.11 5.73
CA ASN A 54 -11.77 -13.78 6.10
C ASN A 54 -10.78 -13.81 7.28
N CYS A 55 -10.98 -14.67 8.28
CA CYS A 55 -10.01 -14.86 9.37
C CYS A 55 -8.67 -15.41 8.85
N LYS A 56 -8.70 -16.32 7.88
CA LYS A 56 -7.50 -16.88 7.25
C LYS A 56 -6.73 -15.81 6.46
N ILE A 57 -7.43 -15.00 5.67
CA ILE A 57 -6.85 -13.85 4.94
C ILE A 57 -6.23 -12.85 5.92
N LEU A 58 -6.97 -12.48 6.97
CA LEU A 58 -6.51 -11.57 8.02
C LEU A 58 -5.19 -12.05 8.66
N ASN A 59 -5.13 -13.34 9.00
CA ASN A 59 -3.91 -13.93 9.58
C ASN A 59 -2.74 -13.92 8.60
N TYR A 60 -2.97 -14.41 7.37
CA TYR A 60 -1.93 -14.47 6.36
C TYR A 60 -1.33 -13.08 6.11
N TYR A 61 -2.19 -12.09 5.88
CA TYR A 61 -1.76 -10.76 5.51
C TYR A 61 -0.99 -10.07 6.63
N ILE A 62 -1.50 -10.13 7.88
CA ILE A 62 -0.78 -9.57 9.04
C ILE A 62 0.56 -10.28 9.23
N LYS A 63 0.60 -11.62 9.21
CA LYS A 63 1.83 -12.40 9.39
C LYS A 63 2.87 -12.06 8.32
N ARG A 64 2.45 -11.96 7.06
CA ARG A 64 3.31 -11.57 5.95
C ARG A 64 3.90 -10.18 6.20
N SER A 65 3.06 -9.21 6.54
CA SER A 65 3.49 -7.83 6.69
C SER A 65 4.46 -7.60 7.85
N ILE A 66 4.28 -8.31 8.98
CA ILE A 66 5.23 -8.20 10.12
C ILE A 66 6.55 -8.94 9.87
N SER A 67 6.57 -9.90 8.94
CA SER A 67 7.76 -10.71 8.62
C SER A 67 8.69 -10.06 7.59
N LEU A 68 8.22 -9.05 6.87
CA LEU A 68 8.96 -8.41 5.78
C LEU A 68 9.50 -7.06 6.23
N GLU A 69 10.82 -6.96 6.41
CA GLU A 69 11.52 -5.76 6.92
C GLU A 69 11.30 -4.50 6.06
N SER A 70 10.91 -4.64 4.80
CA SER A 70 10.72 -3.53 3.86
C SER A 70 9.29 -3.00 3.75
N ILE A 71 8.33 -3.59 4.47
CA ILE A 71 6.92 -3.18 4.41
C ILE A 71 6.62 -2.19 5.53
N ASP A 72 6.01 -1.06 5.17
CA ASP A 72 5.43 -0.17 6.16
C ASP A 72 4.27 -0.89 6.87
N THR A 73 4.58 -1.36 8.08
CA THR A 73 3.64 -2.13 8.90
C THR A 73 2.46 -1.27 9.33
N SER A 74 2.61 0.06 9.42
CA SER A 74 1.52 0.99 9.72
C SER A 74 0.47 0.98 8.61
N VAL A 75 0.92 1.16 7.36
CA VAL A 75 0.05 1.11 6.18
C VAL A 75 -0.64 -0.24 6.06
N CYS A 76 0.07 -1.34 6.32
CA CYS A 76 -0.53 -2.66 6.35
C CYS A 76 -1.77 -2.71 7.26
N PHE A 77 -1.65 -2.19 8.48
CA PHE A 77 -2.76 -2.20 9.44
C PHE A 77 -3.92 -1.31 9.00
N GLU A 78 -3.65 -0.16 8.38
CA GLU A 78 -4.70 0.69 7.82
C GLU A 78 -5.46 0.00 6.68
N ILE A 79 -4.74 -0.68 5.78
CA ILE A 79 -5.34 -1.38 4.64
C ILE A 79 -6.16 -2.59 5.10
N ILE A 80 -5.62 -3.44 5.98
CA ILE A 80 -6.37 -4.60 6.46
C ILE A 80 -7.56 -4.21 7.33
N ASN A 81 -7.45 -3.12 8.09
CA ASN A 81 -8.57 -2.58 8.84
C ASN A 81 -9.68 -2.10 7.90
N PHE A 82 -9.32 -1.35 6.85
CA PHE A 82 -10.27 -0.92 5.84
C PHE A 82 -10.94 -2.10 5.14
N TRP A 83 -10.16 -3.07 4.66
CA TRP A 83 -10.70 -4.26 4.00
C TRP A 83 -11.66 -5.04 4.90
N LEU A 84 -11.29 -5.26 6.17
CA LEU A 84 -12.16 -5.96 7.12
C LEU A 84 -13.45 -5.18 7.36
N ASN A 85 -13.36 -3.85 7.39
CA ASN A 85 -14.52 -2.98 7.46
C ASN A 85 -15.42 -3.10 6.23
N GLU A 86 -14.91 -3.43 5.03
CA GLU A 86 -15.75 -3.75 3.87
C GLU A 86 -16.50 -5.07 4.07
N GLN A 87 -15.85 -6.09 4.63
CA GLN A 87 -16.43 -7.42 4.84
C GLN A 87 -17.64 -7.44 5.78
N VAL A 88 -17.76 -6.44 6.66
CA VAL A 88 -18.82 -6.39 7.68
C VAL A 88 -19.99 -5.47 7.33
N ARG A 89 -20.06 -4.85 6.14
CA ARG A 89 -21.07 -3.82 5.84
C ARG A 89 -22.45 -4.33 5.44
N SER A 90 -22.63 -5.64 5.32
CA SER A 90 -23.93 -6.23 4.98
C SER A 90 -24.84 -6.33 6.20
N GLY A 91 -26.13 -6.01 6.04
CA GLY A 91 -27.15 -6.16 7.08
C GLY A 91 -27.32 -4.94 8.00
N SER A 92 -27.97 -5.16 9.15
CA SER A 92 -28.25 -4.10 10.14
C SER A 92 -27.01 -3.67 10.92
N ASP A 93 -26.95 -2.46 11.48
CA ASP A 93 -25.79 -1.97 12.23
C ASP A 93 -25.37 -2.88 13.39
N LYS A 94 -26.36 -3.50 14.05
CA LYS A 94 -26.12 -4.51 15.09
C LYS A 94 -25.40 -5.74 14.53
N MET A 95 -25.78 -6.21 13.35
CA MET A 95 -25.11 -7.31 12.66
C MET A 95 -23.68 -6.93 12.25
N LYS A 96 -23.50 -5.74 11.68
CA LYS A 96 -22.17 -5.22 11.28
C LYS A 96 -21.21 -5.19 12.48
N SER A 97 -21.65 -4.59 13.59
CA SER A 97 -20.85 -4.51 14.82
C SER A 97 -20.57 -5.89 15.41
N SER A 98 -21.58 -6.77 15.48
CA SER A 98 -21.41 -8.12 16.03
C SER A 98 -20.43 -8.95 15.21
N LEU A 99 -20.47 -8.85 13.87
CA LEU A 99 -19.53 -9.55 13.00
C LEU A 99 -18.11 -8.99 13.13
N PHE A 100 -17.96 -7.67 13.23
CA PHE A 100 -16.68 -7.04 13.49
C PHE A 100 -16.06 -7.49 14.82
N ASP A 101 -16.85 -7.55 15.89
CA ASP A 101 -16.40 -8.04 17.20
C ASP A 101 -16.00 -9.52 17.16
N MET A 102 -16.63 -10.34 16.31
CA MET A 102 -16.21 -11.73 16.11
C MET A 102 -14.80 -11.82 15.50
N TYR A 103 -14.46 -10.96 14.54
CA TYR A 103 -13.09 -10.89 14.00
C TYR A 103 -12.06 -10.47 15.05
N LYS A 104 -12.40 -9.50 15.92
CA LYS A 104 -11.53 -9.12 17.04
C LYS A 104 -11.34 -10.28 18.03
N LYS A 105 -12.42 -10.98 18.37
CA LYS A 105 -12.38 -12.17 19.23
C LYS A 105 -11.51 -13.28 18.63
N PHE A 106 -11.54 -13.44 17.31
CA PHE A 106 -10.62 -14.33 16.60
C PHE A 106 -9.16 -13.92 16.83
N MET A 107 -8.82 -12.66 16.58
CA MET A 107 -7.46 -12.15 16.80
C MET A 107 -7.00 -12.28 18.26
N GLU A 108 -7.89 -12.08 19.24
CA GLU A 108 -7.59 -12.24 20.66
C GLU A 108 -7.28 -13.69 21.05
N LYS A 109 -7.99 -14.65 20.45
CA LYS A 109 -7.83 -16.08 20.73
C LYS A 109 -6.66 -16.71 19.98
N TYR A 110 -6.35 -16.20 18.79
CA TYR A 110 -5.26 -16.72 17.98
C TYR A 110 -3.95 -16.01 18.36
N ASN A 111 -3.10 -16.69 19.15
CA ASN A 111 -1.92 -16.10 19.82
C ASN A 111 -1.04 -15.20 18.92
N ASN A 112 -0.87 -15.56 17.65
CA ASN A 112 -0.04 -14.80 16.70
C ASN A 112 -0.61 -13.42 16.36
N LEU A 113 -1.91 -13.20 16.58
CA LEU A 113 -2.62 -11.95 16.23
C LEU A 113 -3.00 -11.10 17.45
N LYS A 114 -2.89 -11.66 18.66
CA LYS A 114 -3.36 -11.03 19.90
C LYS A 114 -2.79 -9.63 20.14
N LEU A 115 -1.51 -9.42 19.79
CA LEU A 115 -0.83 -8.13 19.96
C LEU A 115 -1.35 -7.04 19.00
N TYR A 116 -2.08 -7.41 17.95
CA TYR A 116 -2.51 -6.51 16.88
C TYR A 116 -4.01 -6.19 16.90
N VAL A 117 -4.76 -6.75 17.85
CA VAL A 117 -6.21 -6.51 18.01
C VAL A 117 -6.54 -5.01 18.10
N THR A 118 -5.68 -4.23 18.74
CA THR A 118 -5.87 -2.78 18.93
C THR A 118 -5.67 -1.97 17.66
N LYS A 119 -5.03 -2.55 16.63
CA LYS A 119 -4.85 -1.93 15.31
C LYS A 119 -6.09 -2.04 14.43
N ILE A 120 -7.06 -2.86 14.83
CA ILE A 120 -8.32 -3.08 14.11
C ILE A 120 -9.47 -2.39 14.83
N TYR A 121 -10.17 -1.52 14.12
CA TYR A 121 -11.23 -0.67 14.63
C TYR A 121 -12.35 -0.49 13.60
N TYR A 122 -13.59 -0.40 14.09
CA TYR A 122 -14.75 -0.17 13.24
C TYR A 122 -14.74 1.27 12.75
N ILE A 123 -14.78 1.47 11.43
CA ILE A 123 -14.82 2.79 10.80
C ILE A 123 -16.29 3.22 10.69
N HIS A 124 -16.65 4.41 11.17
CA HIS A 124 -18.04 4.87 11.04
C HIS A 124 -18.41 5.12 9.57
N ASP A 125 -19.69 4.90 9.23
CA ASP A 125 -20.19 4.87 7.84
C ASP A 125 -19.76 6.08 7.00
N ASN A 126 -19.80 7.30 7.56
CA ASN A 126 -19.38 8.50 6.83
C ASN A 126 -17.90 8.44 6.40
N VAL A 127 -17.01 8.13 7.34
CA VAL A 127 -15.56 8.02 7.10
C VAL A 127 -15.27 6.85 6.16
N PHE A 128 -15.92 5.71 6.39
CA PHE A 128 -15.77 4.52 5.56
C PHE A 128 -16.19 4.78 4.11
N ASN A 129 -17.37 5.36 3.88
CA ASN A 129 -17.88 5.64 2.53
C ASN A 129 -16.97 6.60 1.77
N LYS A 130 -16.39 7.58 2.48
CA LYS A 130 -15.43 8.51 1.91
C LYS A 130 -14.12 7.82 1.49
N LYS A 131 -13.54 7.00 2.38
CA LYS A 131 -12.34 6.20 2.10
C LYS A 131 -12.59 5.20 0.96
N LYS A 132 -13.78 4.60 0.95
CA LYS A 132 -14.23 3.66 -0.09
C LYS A 132 -14.24 4.30 -1.48
N LYS A 133 -14.83 5.49 -1.65
CA LYS A 133 -14.85 6.18 -2.95
C LYS A 133 -13.45 6.44 -3.50
N LEU A 134 -12.54 6.91 -2.66
CA LEU A 134 -11.15 7.15 -3.04
C LEU A 134 -10.47 5.86 -3.50
N TYR A 135 -10.64 4.78 -2.75
CA TYR A 135 -10.01 3.50 -3.05
C TYR A 135 -10.67 2.77 -4.22
N GLU A 136 -11.96 3.00 -4.49
CA GLU A 136 -12.63 2.55 -5.72
C GLU A 136 -12.07 3.26 -6.95
N LEU A 137 -11.88 4.59 -6.89
CA LEU A 137 -11.18 5.35 -7.93
C LEU A 137 -9.79 4.75 -8.24
N TYR A 138 -9.02 4.40 -7.21
CA TYR A 138 -7.71 3.78 -7.38
C TYR A 138 -7.80 2.42 -8.07
N LYS A 139 -8.73 1.55 -7.62
CA LYS A 139 -8.93 0.21 -8.19
C LYS A 139 -9.39 0.28 -9.65
N ASP A 140 -10.28 1.21 -9.98
CA ASP A 140 -10.82 1.31 -11.33
C ASP A 140 -9.78 1.90 -12.29
N TYR A 141 -8.94 2.81 -11.82
CA TYR A 141 -7.74 3.23 -12.55
C TYR A 141 -6.76 2.07 -12.77
N ASP A 142 -6.43 1.28 -11.74
CA ASP A 142 -5.52 0.12 -11.87
C ASP A 142 -6.06 -0.92 -12.88
N LYS A 143 -7.35 -1.25 -12.79
CA LYS A 143 -8.01 -2.12 -13.77
C LYS A 143 -7.93 -1.57 -15.19
N LEU A 144 -8.08 -0.25 -15.36
CA LEU A 144 -7.93 0.37 -16.68
C LEU A 144 -6.50 0.21 -17.20
N LEU A 145 -5.48 0.42 -16.36
CA LEU A 145 -4.07 0.25 -16.75
C LEU A 145 -3.78 -1.15 -17.28
N THR A 146 -4.40 -2.20 -16.73
CA THR A 146 -4.23 -3.58 -17.21
C THR A 146 -4.74 -3.83 -18.63
N LYS A 147 -5.49 -2.88 -19.22
CA LYS A 147 -6.08 -2.97 -20.56
C LYS A 147 -5.42 -2.03 -21.57
N LEU A 148 -4.54 -1.13 -21.12
CA LEU A 148 -3.91 -0.12 -21.96
C LEU A 148 -2.71 -0.71 -22.73
N ASP A 149 -2.95 -1.67 -23.62
CA ASP A 149 -1.87 -2.36 -24.34
C ASP A 149 -1.64 -1.78 -25.76
N THR A 150 -2.67 -1.14 -26.33
CA THR A 150 -2.60 -0.49 -27.66
C THR A 150 -3.42 0.80 -27.67
N PHE A 151 -2.97 1.82 -28.41
CA PHE A 151 -3.67 3.11 -28.47
C PHE A 151 -5.05 2.93 -29.13
N ASN A 152 -6.10 3.07 -28.33
CA ASN A 152 -7.49 2.99 -28.76
C ASN A 152 -8.23 4.26 -28.31
N LEU A 153 -9.02 4.88 -29.18
CA LEU A 153 -9.82 6.06 -28.84
C LEU A 153 -10.84 5.78 -27.71
N SER A 154 -11.24 4.53 -27.51
CA SER A 154 -12.03 4.12 -26.33
C SER A 154 -11.29 4.37 -25.01
N HIS A 155 -9.95 4.36 -25.02
CA HIS A 155 -9.14 4.67 -23.84
C HIS A 155 -9.26 6.14 -23.45
N CYS A 156 -9.44 7.06 -24.41
CA CYS A 156 -9.73 8.46 -24.09
C CYS A 156 -11.02 8.58 -23.28
N ALA A 157 -12.08 7.87 -23.68
CA ALA A 157 -13.35 7.88 -22.94
C ALA A 157 -13.21 7.26 -21.54
N ASN A 158 -12.50 6.14 -21.43
CA ASN A 158 -12.26 5.49 -20.13
C ASN A 158 -11.43 6.37 -19.19
N LEU A 159 -10.35 6.98 -19.69
CA LEU A 159 -9.53 7.91 -18.92
C LEU A 159 -10.32 9.15 -18.51
N SER A 160 -11.18 9.65 -19.41
CA SER A 160 -12.11 10.75 -19.10
C SER A 160 -13.07 10.39 -17.98
N SER A 161 -13.58 9.14 -17.95
CA SER A 161 -14.42 8.62 -16.85
C SER A 161 -13.68 8.63 -15.52
N ILE A 162 -12.38 8.25 -15.49
CA ILE A 162 -11.57 8.32 -14.27
C ILE A 162 -11.45 9.76 -13.75
N VAL A 163 -11.30 10.74 -14.65
CA VAL A 163 -11.28 12.16 -14.27
C VAL A 163 -12.65 12.63 -13.79
N ASP A 164 -13.74 12.15 -14.40
CA ASP A 164 -15.11 12.44 -13.96
C ASP A 164 -15.36 11.91 -12.54
N ASP A 165 -14.99 10.65 -12.26
CA ASP A 165 -15.10 10.04 -10.93
C ASP A 165 -14.31 10.84 -9.88
N TYR A 166 -13.10 11.27 -10.23
CA TYR A 166 -12.31 12.15 -9.38
C TYR A 166 -13.04 13.48 -9.11
N ASN A 167 -13.53 14.15 -10.16
CA ASN A 167 -14.20 15.45 -10.03
C ASN A 167 -15.48 15.33 -9.20
N ASN A 168 -16.24 14.24 -9.38
CA ASN A 168 -17.41 13.92 -8.58
C ASN A 168 -17.05 13.77 -7.09
N ILE A 169 -15.91 13.14 -6.77
CA ILE A 169 -15.41 13.05 -5.39
C ILE A 169 -15.03 14.43 -4.87
N VAL A 170 -14.29 15.24 -5.64
CA VAL A 170 -13.90 16.59 -5.25
C VAL A 170 -15.13 17.46 -4.95
N GLY A 171 -16.11 17.50 -5.86
CA GLY A 171 -17.33 18.29 -5.68
C GLY A 171 -18.19 17.87 -4.48
N GLN A 172 -18.15 16.60 -4.08
CA GLN A 172 -18.88 16.11 -2.91
C GLN A 172 -18.22 16.50 -1.58
N TYR A 173 -16.90 16.68 -1.56
CA TYR A 173 -16.12 16.83 -0.32
C TYR A 173 -15.40 18.19 -0.17
N SER A 174 -15.41 19.04 -1.21
CA SER A 174 -14.62 20.28 -1.39
C SER A 174 -14.63 21.34 -0.27
N HIS A 175 -15.48 21.24 0.76
CA HIS A 175 -15.68 22.32 1.75
C HIS A 175 -15.71 21.91 3.23
N LYS A 176 -15.52 20.63 3.57
CA LYS A 176 -15.76 20.15 4.95
C LYS A 176 -14.69 19.21 5.50
N ASP A 177 -13.62 18.97 4.76
CA ASP A 177 -12.85 17.74 4.93
C ASP A 177 -11.38 17.88 5.31
N ASN A 178 -10.90 16.81 5.95
CA ASN A 178 -9.55 16.62 6.45
C ASN A 178 -8.48 16.90 5.37
N HIS A 179 -7.46 17.67 5.74
CA HIS A 179 -6.28 17.96 4.91
C HIS A 179 -5.71 16.69 4.25
N ASN A 180 -5.60 15.59 5.00
CA ASN A 180 -4.99 14.35 4.51
C ASN A 180 -5.76 13.70 3.34
N PHE A 181 -7.08 13.86 3.26
CA PHE A 181 -7.87 13.32 2.16
C PHE A 181 -7.57 14.03 0.85
N PHE A 182 -7.47 15.35 0.89
CA PHE A 182 -7.15 16.15 -0.30
C PHE A 182 -5.70 15.97 -0.74
N GLU A 183 -4.79 15.71 0.19
CA GLU A 183 -3.42 15.33 -0.17
C GLU A 183 -3.40 13.98 -0.92
N ALA A 184 -4.18 12.98 -0.50
CA ALA A 184 -4.31 11.72 -1.23
C ALA A 184 -4.93 11.89 -2.63
N LEU A 185 -5.96 12.75 -2.77
CA LEU A 185 -6.51 13.11 -4.08
C LEU A 185 -5.50 13.85 -4.96
N ARG A 186 -4.69 14.74 -4.38
CA ARG A 186 -3.63 15.45 -5.12
C ARG A 186 -2.55 14.49 -5.59
N ASP A 187 -2.13 13.55 -4.74
CA ASP A 187 -1.21 12.47 -5.10
C ASP A 187 -1.75 11.66 -6.28
N PHE A 188 -3.02 11.24 -6.22
CA PHE A 188 -3.67 10.53 -7.32
C PHE A 188 -3.66 11.33 -8.62
N ARG A 189 -4.06 12.61 -8.58
CA ARG A 189 -4.06 13.48 -9.76
C ARG A 189 -2.67 13.58 -10.38
N ASN A 190 -1.67 13.88 -9.56
CA ASN A 190 -0.28 13.99 -10.02
C ASN A 190 0.22 12.67 -10.62
N HIS A 191 -0.14 11.54 -9.99
CA HIS A 191 0.18 10.23 -10.51
C HIS A 191 -0.47 10.00 -11.87
N PHE A 192 -1.78 10.22 -12.02
CA PHE A 192 -2.52 10.08 -13.27
C PHE A 192 -1.93 10.95 -14.38
N GLU A 193 -1.77 12.25 -14.12
CA GLU A 193 -1.24 13.22 -15.10
C GLU A 193 0.17 12.83 -15.57
N SER A 194 1.01 12.30 -14.66
CA SER A 194 2.35 11.85 -15.00
C SER A 194 2.38 10.55 -15.80
N GLN A 195 1.58 9.55 -15.43
CA GLN A 195 1.60 8.23 -16.06
C GLN A 195 0.87 8.22 -17.39
N GLN A 196 -0.15 9.07 -17.55
CA GLN A 196 -1.00 9.11 -18.74
C GLN A 196 -0.68 10.28 -19.66
N TYR A 197 0.48 10.91 -19.50
CA TYR A 197 0.89 12.11 -20.25
C TYR A 197 0.68 11.99 -21.77
N GLU A 198 1.08 10.87 -22.37
CA GLU A 198 0.94 10.62 -23.81
C GLU A 198 -0.53 10.52 -24.24
N TYR A 199 -1.36 9.86 -23.45
CA TYR A 199 -2.80 9.79 -23.68
C TYR A 199 -3.47 11.14 -23.48
N ILE A 200 -3.10 11.90 -22.46
CA ILE A 200 -3.63 13.25 -22.20
C ILE A 200 -3.35 14.17 -23.38
N ASN A 201 -2.12 14.19 -23.89
CA ASN A 201 -1.76 15.00 -25.05
C ASN A 201 -2.48 14.54 -26.33
N SER A 202 -2.61 13.23 -26.53
CA SER A 202 -3.18 12.67 -27.76
C SER A 202 -4.71 12.75 -27.79
N CYS A 203 -5.36 12.55 -26.65
CA CYS A 203 -6.81 12.66 -26.52
C CYS A 203 -7.28 14.12 -26.45
N GLY A 204 -6.41 15.04 -26.02
CA GLY A 204 -6.68 16.46 -25.95
C GLY A 204 -7.91 16.76 -25.09
N ASN A 205 -8.88 17.48 -25.67
CA ASN A 205 -10.10 17.89 -24.99
C ASN A 205 -11.11 16.75 -24.70
N LYS A 206 -10.84 15.53 -25.16
CA LYS A 206 -11.71 14.36 -24.88
C LYS A 206 -11.57 13.88 -23.44
N ILE A 207 -10.43 14.14 -22.81
CA ILE A 207 -10.24 13.91 -21.37
C ILE A 207 -10.68 15.19 -20.65
N LEU A 208 -11.57 15.04 -19.67
CA LEU A 208 -12.00 16.15 -18.83
C LEU A 208 -10.81 16.79 -18.12
N LYS A 209 -10.98 18.04 -17.71
CA LYS A 209 -10.01 18.70 -16.85
C LYS A 209 -10.30 18.33 -15.41
N PHE A 210 -9.25 18.09 -14.64
CA PHE A 210 -9.35 17.97 -13.19
C PHE A 210 -9.89 19.27 -12.60
N GLU A 211 -10.90 19.16 -11.75
CA GLU A 211 -11.40 20.27 -10.96
C GLU A 211 -10.31 20.76 -9.99
N PRO A 212 -10.14 22.08 -9.85
CA PRO A 212 -9.25 22.62 -8.83
C PRO A 212 -9.85 22.35 -7.45
N PHE A 213 -8.99 22.09 -6.47
CA PHE A 213 -9.41 22.22 -5.09
C PHE A 213 -9.76 23.70 -4.86
N SER A 214 -10.93 24.00 -4.31
CA SER A 214 -11.24 25.36 -3.89
C SER A 214 -10.29 25.71 -2.74
N GLU A 215 -9.16 26.34 -3.04
CA GLU A 215 -8.23 26.91 -2.05
C GLU A 215 -8.87 28.15 -1.42
N GLN A 216 -9.97 27.99 -0.71
CA GLN A 216 -10.52 29.02 0.14
C GLN A 216 -10.29 28.63 1.61
N HIS A 217 -9.30 29.33 2.19
CA HIS A 217 -9.01 29.51 3.61
C HIS A 217 -8.18 28.45 4.34
N VAL A 218 -6.86 28.45 4.12
CA VAL A 218 -5.87 28.03 5.15
C VAL A 218 -5.09 29.22 5.72
N SER A 219 -5.13 30.39 5.10
CA SER A 219 -4.26 31.52 5.51
C SER A 219 -4.78 32.43 6.62
N ARG A 220 -5.76 32.02 7.46
CA ARG A 220 -6.29 32.92 8.51
C ARG A 220 -6.22 32.44 9.96
N ALA A 221 -5.62 31.28 10.24
CA ALA A 221 -5.57 30.76 11.61
C ALA A 221 -4.17 30.83 12.29
N VAL A 222 -3.17 31.51 11.69
CA VAL A 222 -1.80 31.58 12.26
C VAL A 222 -1.35 33.00 12.62
N ILE A 223 -2.20 34.02 12.47
CA ILE A 223 -1.89 35.37 12.97
C ILE A 223 -3.11 35.90 13.71
N THR A 224 -3.35 35.41 14.92
CA THR A 224 -4.11 36.12 15.97
C THR A 224 -3.94 35.35 17.28
N ASP A 225 -2.71 35.31 17.76
CA ASP A 225 -2.45 35.37 19.20
C ASP A 225 -1.06 35.97 19.38
N HIS A 226 -0.97 36.96 20.27
CA HIS A 226 0.17 37.85 20.52
C HIS A 226 0.29 39.10 19.63
N SER A 227 -0.57 40.08 19.84
CA SER A 227 -0.16 41.31 20.57
C SER A 227 -1.35 42.26 20.72
N GLY A 228 -1.48 42.80 21.92
CA GLY A 228 -2.56 43.72 22.26
C GLY A 228 -2.47 44.22 23.69
N GLN A 229 -1.31 44.76 24.10
CA GLN A 229 -1.33 45.83 25.10
C GLN A 229 -0.18 46.82 24.84
N SER A 230 -0.61 48.05 24.61
CA SER A 230 0.17 49.26 24.30
C SER A 230 0.91 49.78 25.53
N THR A 231 2.12 50.32 25.35
CA THR A 231 2.46 51.75 25.59
C THR A 231 3.97 51.98 25.41
N GLY A 232 4.36 53.05 24.71
CA GLY A 232 5.59 53.78 25.03
C GLY A 232 6.62 53.99 23.91
N ASP A 233 6.56 55.18 23.32
CA ASP A 233 7.65 56.03 22.83
C ASP A 233 8.44 55.76 21.54
N ALA A 234 8.67 56.89 20.88
CA ALA A 234 9.27 57.14 19.59
C ALA A 234 10.80 56.95 19.59
N ASP A 235 11.37 56.52 18.47
CA ASP A 235 12.27 57.41 17.71
C ASP A 235 12.62 56.84 16.33
N GLN A 236 12.84 57.77 15.39
CA GLN A 236 13.16 57.58 13.98
C GLN A 236 14.67 57.73 13.77
N PHE A 237 15.38 56.74 13.21
CA PHE A 237 16.65 56.98 12.53
C PHE A 237 16.94 55.98 11.39
N HIS A 238 17.17 56.53 10.20
CA HIS A 238 17.91 55.91 9.09
C HIS A 238 19.43 55.92 9.38
N THR A 239 20.20 54.97 8.86
CA THR A 239 21.34 55.18 7.90
C THR A 239 22.28 53.95 7.78
N GLN A 240 22.39 53.46 6.54
CA GLN A 240 23.50 52.81 5.78
C GLN A 240 24.61 51.90 6.38
N SER A 241 24.93 50.91 5.54
CA SER A 241 26.28 50.44 5.12
C SER A 241 26.89 49.20 5.81
N SER A 242 26.98 48.10 5.05
CA SER A 242 28.21 47.31 4.92
C SER A 242 28.08 46.33 3.75
N GLU A 243 28.57 46.75 2.57
CA GLU A 243 28.91 45.84 1.47
C GLU A 243 30.43 45.58 1.50
N LYS A 244 30.79 44.35 1.08
CA LYS A 244 32.15 43.79 0.83
C LYS A 244 32.85 43.08 2.00
N ILE A 245 32.52 41.79 2.25
CA ILE A 245 33.50 40.68 2.42
C ILE A 245 32.86 39.28 2.15
N ALA A 246 32.14 39.07 1.04
CA ALA A 246 31.53 37.75 0.78
C ALA A 246 31.65 37.24 -0.68
N SER A 247 32.60 37.76 -1.46
CA SER A 247 32.63 37.54 -2.92
C SER A 247 33.52 36.38 -3.40
N THR A 248 34.17 35.61 -2.52
CA THR A 248 35.14 34.59 -3.00
C THR A 248 34.89 33.16 -2.49
N PHE A 249 33.94 32.96 -1.57
CA PHE A 249 33.55 31.61 -1.09
C PHE A 249 32.22 31.09 -1.67
N ALA A 250 31.48 31.92 -2.42
CA ALA A 250 30.17 31.55 -2.95
C ALA A 250 30.23 30.69 -4.23
N LEU A 251 31.37 30.65 -4.95
CA LEU A 251 31.45 29.95 -6.24
C LEU A 251 31.74 28.44 -6.15
N THR A 252 32.28 27.94 -5.04
CA THR A 252 32.62 26.51 -4.90
C THR A 252 31.57 25.68 -4.16
N LEU A 253 30.66 26.30 -3.42
CA LEU A 253 29.63 25.59 -2.63
C LEU A 253 28.34 25.28 -3.42
N VAL A 254 28.04 26.06 -4.47
CA VAL A 254 26.83 25.88 -5.27
C VAL A 254 27.01 24.77 -6.32
N GLY A 255 28.23 24.55 -6.81
CA GLY A 255 28.50 23.53 -7.84
C GLY A 255 28.41 22.09 -7.34
N THR A 256 28.89 21.82 -6.11
CA THR A 256 28.94 20.46 -5.57
C THR A 256 27.58 19.96 -5.06
N THR A 257 26.77 20.86 -4.50
CA THR A 257 25.43 20.52 -3.99
C THR A 257 24.44 20.22 -5.12
N VAL A 258 24.48 21.00 -6.21
CA VAL A 258 23.64 20.76 -7.39
C VAL A 258 24.05 19.47 -8.12
N GLY A 259 25.36 19.19 -8.21
CA GLY A 259 25.87 17.95 -8.85
C GLY A 259 25.45 16.67 -8.11
N VAL A 260 25.51 16.66 -6.78
CA VAL A 260 25.07 15.51 -5.98
C VAL A 260 23.54 15.34 -6.05
N PHE A 261 22.78 16.44 -6.03
CA PHE A 261 21.32 16.37 -6.16
C PHE A 261 20.86 15.81 -7.52
N LEU A 262 21.51 16.23 -8.61
CA LEU A 262 21.19 15.73 -9.96
C LEU A 262 21.58 14.26 -10.15
N THR A 263 22.72 13.81 -9.61
CA THR A 263 23.12 12.41 -9.70
C THR A 263 22.19 11.50 -8.88
N LEU A 264 21.81 11.89 -7.66
CA LEU A 264 20.83 11.15 -6.85
C LEU A 264 19.44 11.09 -7.52
N MET A 265 18.99 12.16 -8.17
CA MET A 265 17.74 12.17 -8.94
C MET A 265 17.76 11.19 -10.12
N LEU A 266 18.89 11.08 -10.82
CA LEU A 266 19.06 10.12 -11.91
C LEU A 266 19.06 8.67 -11.41
N PHE A 267 19.79 8.37 -10.33
CA PHE A 267 19.80 7.04 -9.73
C PHE A 267 18.44 6.65 -9.12
N TYR A 268 17.70 7.60 -8.54
CA TYR A 268 16.34 7.35 -8.04
C TYR A 268 15.40 6.93 -9.17
N LYS A 269 15.42 7.63 -10.31
CA LYS A 269 14.61 7.25 -11.48
C LYS A 269 15.02 5.89 -12.05
N ILE A 270 16.32 5.60 -12.18
CA ILE A 270 16.81 4.33 -12.74
C ILE A 270 16.45 3.15 -11.82
N THR A 271 16.51 3.33 -10.50
CA THR A 271 16.16 2.28 -9.52
C THR A 271 14.65 1.99 -9.54
N LEU A 272 13.80 3.03 -9.64
CA LEU A 272 12.36 2.87 -9.77
C LEU A 272 11.97 2.21 -11.10
N TYR A 273 12.64 2.58 -12.20
CA TYR A 273 12.42 1.99 -13.53
C TYR A 273 12.92 0.54 -13.62
N GLY A 274 14.03 0.23 -12.93
CA GLY A 274 14.58 -1.13 -12.84
C GLY A 274 13.62 -2.11 -12.16
N TYR A 275 12.85 -1.66 -11.17
CA TYR A 275 11.79 -2.46 -10.54
C TYR A 275 10.66 -2.81 -11.52
N SER A 276 10.25 -1.84 -12.35
CA SER A 276 9.21 -2.05 -13.37
C SER A 276 9.66 -3.04 -14.48
N LEU A 277 10.87 -2.87 -15.01
CA LEU A 277 11.43 -3.75 -16.05
C LEU A 277 11.67 -5.19 -15.56
N ARG A 278 12.04 -5.37 -14.28
CA ARG A 278 12.22 -6.69 -13.68
C ARG A 278 10.90 -7.45 -13.55
N ASN A 279 9.79 -6.75 -13.27
CA ASN A 279 8.46 -7.35 -13.22
C ASN A 279 7.94 -7.75 -14.61
N GLN A 280 8.35 -7.02 -15.65
CA GLN A 280 7.95 -7.31 -17.04
C GLN A 280 8.66 -8.56 -17.60
N LYS A 281 9.95 -8.76 -17.30
CA LYS A 281 10.68 -9.98 -17.71
C LYS A 281 10.20 -11.26 -17.02
N ASN A 282 9.66 -11.17 -15.79
CA ASN A 282 9.07 -12.33 -15.11
C ASN A 282 7.73 -12.78 -15.71
N LYS A 283 7.05 -11.94 -16.53
CA LYS A 283 5.83 -12.33 -17.26
C LYS A 283 6.10 -13.05 -18.59
N GLN A 284 7.34 -12.98 -19.11
CA GLN A 284 7.74 -13.64 -20.36
C GLN A 284 8.38 -15.03 -20.17
N ILE A 285 8.56 -15.49 -18.93
CA ILE A 285 8.98 -16.88 -18.66
C ILE A 285 7.70 -17.72 -18.52
N THR A 286 6.99 -17.89 -19.63
CA THR A 286 5.96 -18.93 -19.76
C THR A 286 6.66 -20.20 -20.23
N MET A 287 6.64 -21.22 -19.39
CA MET A 287 7.16 -22.57 -19.64
C MET A 287 6.44 -23.17 -20.86
N PRO A 288 7.13 -23.58 -21.92
CA PRO A 288 6.50 -24.38 -22.96
C PRO A 288 6.45 -25.84 -22.48
N ASN A 289 5.26 -26.32 -22.13
CA ASN A 289 4.98 -27.76 -22.14
C ASN A 289 4.70 -28.15 -23.59
N ASP A 290 5.56 -28.96 -24.21
CA ASP A 290 5.26 -30.37 -24.44
C ASP A 290 6.32 -31.05 -25.34
N LEU A 291 6.55 -32.32 -25.01
CA LEU A 291 6.99 -33.44 -25.86
C LEU A 291 8.42 -33.42 -26.42
N ASP A 292 9.32 -34.14 -25.73
CA ASP A 292 9.88 -35.36 -26.31
C ASP A 292 10.33 -36.33 -25.19
N GLU A 293 9.90 -37.58 -25.31
CA GLU A 293 10.38 -38.72 -24.53
C GLU A 293 11.87 -38.95 -24.85
N GLU A 294 12.74 -38.97 -23.84
CA GLU A 294 13.92 -39.82 -23.94
C GLU A 294 14.36 -40.34 -22.56
N ILE A 295 14.64 -41.63 -22.57
CA ILE A 295 14.89 -42.53 -21.46
C ILE A 295 16.19 -42.14 -20.77
N TYR A 296 16.14 -41.84 -19.46
CA TYR A 296 17.35 -41.66 -18.66
C TYR A 296 18.02 -43.03 -18.41
N GLU A 297 18.89 -43.45 -19.32
CA GLU A 297 20.02 -44.30 -18.95
C GLU A 297 21.07 -43.40 -18.27
N LEU A 298 21.45 -43.76 -17.03
CA LEU A 298 22.52 -43.12 -16.26
C LEU A 298 23.84 -43.86 -16.49
N PRO A 299 24.85 -43.27 -17.14
CA PRO A 299 26.20 -43.79 -17.09
C PRO A 299 27.11 -42.92 -16.19
N VAL A 300 27.51 -43.56 -15.09
CA VAL A 300 28.90 -43.71 -14.60
C VAL A 300 29.74 -42.45 -14.38
N HIS A 301 30.08 -42.27 -13.10
CA HIS A 301 31.14 -41.44 -12.54
C HIS A 301 32.44 -41.35 -13.38
N ARG A 302 33.05 -40.16 -13.34
CA ARG A 302 34.50 -40.02 -13.14
C ARG A 302 34.77 -38.84 -12.19
N SER A 303 35.08 -39.15 -10.94
CA SER A 303 35.78 -38.22 -10.04
C SER A 303 37.25 -38.62 -10.06
N ASP A 304 38.13 -37.71 -10.43
CA ASP A 304 39.57 -37.90 -10.24
C ASP A 304 39.90 -37.72 -8.74
N GLU A 305 40.49 -38.80 -8.24
CA GLU A 305 41.28 -39.02 -7.02
C GLU A 305 41.56 -37.84 -6.07
N LEU A 306 41.22 -38.07 -4.80
CA LEU A 306 42.16 -37.80 -3.71
C LEU A 306 42.05 -38.94 -2.67
N ASP A 307 43.10 -39.75 -2.70
CA ASP A 307 43.40 -40.92 -1.88
C ASP A 307 43.55 -40.55 -0.40
N TRP A 308 42.81 -41.23 0.48
CA TRP A 308 43.21 -41.50 1.87
C TRP A 308 42.60 -42.83 2.31
N ASP A 309 43.45 -43.85 2.28
CA ASP A 309 43.29 -45.16 2.87
C ASP A 309 43.04 -45.08 4.40
N SER A 310 41.98 -45.74 4.89
CA SER A 310 42.07 -46.77 5.96
C SER A 310 40.72 -47.12 6.62
N GLN A 311 40.36 -48.40 6.44
CA GLN A 311 39.67 -49.31 7.37
C GLN A 311 38.23 -49.01 7.85
N HIS A 312 37.32 -49.83 7.31
CA HIS A 312 35.94 -50.03 7.72
C HIS A 312 35.76 -50.43 9.21
N ARG A 313 34.85 -49.74 9.89
CA ARG A 313 33.99 -50.34 10.92
C ARG A 313 32.53 -49.99 10.64
N THR A 314 31.76 -50.97 10.18
CA THR A 314 30.30 -50.90 10.07
C THR A 314 29.69 -51.22 11.44
N TYR A 315 28.90 -50.29 11.99
CA TYR A 315 28.00 -50.58 13.10
C TYR A 315 26.63 -50.99 12.54
N ASN A 316 26.21 -52.22 12.81
CA ASN A 316 24.82 -52.66 12.60
C ASN A 316 23.98 -52.25 13.80
N LEU A 317 22.99 -51.37 13.59
CA LEU A 317 21.98 -51.05 14.59
C LEU A 317 20.71 -51.85 14.29
N THR A 318 20.45 -52.89 15.08
CA THR A 318 19.17 -53.60 15.14
C THR A 318 18.24 -52.94 16.14
N TYR A 319 17.03 -52.62 15.70
CA TYR A 319 15.94 -52.03 16.48
C TYR A 319 15.27 -53.09 17.35
N GLN A 320 15.16 -52.86 18.67
CA GLN A 320 14.29 -53.64 19.55
C GLN A 320 13.23 -52.74 20.17
N SER A 321 11.97 -53.05 19.87
CA SER A 321 10.79 -52.56 20.56
C SER A 321 10.44 -53.55 21.67
N SER A 322 10.28 -53.07 22.90
CA SER A 322 9.63 -53.83 23.97
C SER A 322 8.45 -53.06 24.53
N LYS A 323 7.27 -53.65 24.33
CA LYS A 323 6.08 -53.48 25.17
C LYS A 323 6.27 -54.31 26.44
N ASN A 324 6.17 -53.68 27.60
CA ASN A 324 5.18 -53.97 28.65
C ASN A 324 5.40 -53.04 29.84
#